data_AF-X1DZT6-F1
#
_entry.id   AF-X1DZT6-F1
#
_cell.length_a   1.000
_cell.length_b   1.000
_cell.length_c   1.000
_cell.angle_alpha   90.00
_cell.angle_beta   90.00
_cell.angle_gamma   90.00
#
_symmetry.space_group_name_H-M   'P 1'
#
loop_
_entity.id
_entity.type
_entity.pdbx_description
1 polymer ?
#
loop_
_entity_poly.entity_id
_entity_poly.type
_entity_poly.pdbx_seq_one_letter_code
_entity_poly.pdbx_strand_id
1 'polypeptide(L)' 'DACREYVKMTHRRITFEWALIHNINDTIEQASTLANLLRGLICHVNIIPLNPTDGYSGKATTMER' A
#
# COMPACT_ATOMS: atom_id res chain seq x y z
N ASP A 1 -13.60 1.98 -6.90
CA ASP A 1 -14.68 2.99 -6.97
C ASP A 1 -15.09 3.57 -5.62
N ALA A 2 -15.43 2.75 -4.61
CA ALA A 2 -15.86 3.24 -3.28
C ALA A 2 -14.93 4.30 -2.65
N CYS A 3 -13.60 4.13 -2.71
CA CYS A 3 -12.66 5.14 -2.21
C CYS A 3 -12.78 6.49 -2.94
N ARG A 4 -12.96 6.46 -4.26
CA ARG A 4 -13.11 7.68 -5.07
C ARG A 4 -14.43 8.39 -4.74
N GLU A 5 -15.50 7.62 -4.55
CA GLU A 5 -16.81 8.15 -4.12
C GLU A 5 -16.73 8.79 -2.73
N TYR A 6 -16.12 8.10 -1.76
CA TYR A 6 -15.92 8.64 -0.42
C TYR A 6 -15.15 9.96 -0.44
N VAL A 7 -14.05 10.04 -1.21
CA VAL A 7 -13.28 11.29 -1.36
C VAL A 7 -14.13 12.38 -2.02
N LYS A 8 -14.92 12.04 -3.05
CA LYS A 8 -15.80 13.01 -3.73
C LYS A 8 -16.86 13.58 -2.79
N MET A 9 -17.42 12.76 -1.91
CA MET A 9 -18.46 13.19 -0.97
C MET A 9 -17.90 13.97 0.22
N THR A 10 -16.77 13.51 0.77
CA THR A 10 -16.27 14.00 2.06
C THR A 10 -15.10 14.96 1.94
N HIS A 11 -14.42 14.98 0.79
CA HIS A 11 -13.14 15.67 0.57
C HIS A 11 -12.04 15.29 1.57
N ARG A 12 -12.21 14.16 2.28
CA ARG A 12 -11.22 13.65 3.25
C ARG A 12 -10.19 12.78 2.55
N ARG A 13 -8.91 12.98 2.89
CA ARG A 13 -7.81 12.13 2.41
C ARG A 13 -7.94 10.71 2.98
N ILE A 14 -7.76 9.71 2.13
CA ILE A 14 -7.71 8.29 2.54
C ILE A 14 -6.25 7.90 2.83
N THR A 15 -6.01 7.14 3.88
CA THR A 15 -4.72 6.46 4.09
C THR A 15 -4.86 5.00 3.71
N PHE A 16 -4.00 4.51 2.82
CA PHE A 16 -3.82 3.09 2.53
C PHE A 16 -2.65 2.56 3.33
N GLU A 17 -2.80 1.39 3.93
CA GLU A 17 -1.70 0.68 4.56
C GLU A 17 -1.21 -0.41 3.61
N TRP A 18 0.09 -0.42 3.34
CA TRP A 18 0.74 -1.40 2.46
C TRP A 18 1.81 -2.16 3.24
N ALA A 19 1.47 -3.36 3.67
CA ALA A 19 2.41 -4.27 4.31
C ALA A 19 3.39 -4.81 3.26
N LEU A 20 4.67 -4.43 3.33
CA LEU A 20 5.70 -4.92 2.42
C LEU A 20 6.24 -6.28 2.87
N ILE A 21 6.06 -7.26 2.00
CA ILE A 21 6.39 -8.65 2.18
C ILE A 21 7.43 -9.05 1.14
N HIS A 22 8.55 -9.58 1.64
CA HIS A 22 9.73 -9.92 0.85
C HIS A 22 9.42 -10.84 -0.34
N ASN A 23 9.73 -10.37 -1.54
CA ASN A 23 9.53 -11.05 -2.83
C ASN A 23 8.07 -11.39 -3.15
N ILE A 24 7.11 -10.75 -2.47
CA ILE A 24 5.68 -10.94 -2.72
C ILE A 24 5.05 -9.67 -3.26
N ASN A 25 5.21 -8.55 -2.55
CA ASN A 25 4.57 -7.28 -2.88
C ASN A 25 5.49 -6.04 -2.76
N ASP A 26 6.81 -6.26 -2.81
CA ASP A 26 7.85 -5.26 -2.55
C ASP A 26 8.75 -4.94 -3.74
N THR A 27 8.28 -5.17 -4.97
CA THR A 27 9.04 -4.79 -6.19
C THR A 27 8.66 -3.39 -6.70
N ILE A 28 9.56 -2.79 -7.48
CA ILE A 28 9.34 -1.46 -8.11
C ILE A 28 8.15 -1.50 -9.08
N GLU A 29 7.92 -2.62 -9.77
CA GLU A 29 6.80 -2.81 -10.68
C GLU A 29 5.46 -2.77 -9.93
N GLN A 30 5.42 -3.33 -8.72
CA GLN A 30 4.24 -3.30 -7.88
C GLN A 30 3.99 -1.90 -7.31
N ALA A 31 5.04 -1.20 -6.87
CA ALA A 31 4.94 0.20 -6.49
C ALA A 31 4.41 1.07 -7.63
N SER A 32 4.89 0.85 -8.87
CA SER A 32 4.45 1.56 -10.06
C SER A 32 2.98 1.27 -10.39
N THR A 33 2.58 0.00 -10.25
CA THR A 33 1.17 -0.41 -10.45
C THR A 33 0.26 0.25 -9.42
N LEU A 34 0.66 0.26 -8.14
CA LEU A 34 -0.06 0.91 -7.06
C LEU A 34 -0.21 2.42 -7.31
N ALA A 35 0.88 3.10 -7.70
CA ALA A 35 0.86 4.52 -8.04
C ALA A 35 -0.13 4.83 -9.18
N ASN A 36 -0.19 3.96 -10.19
CA ASN A 36 -1.14 4.11 -11.30
C ASN A 36 -2.59 3.91 -10.85
N LEU A 37 -2.88 2.92 -10.00
CA LEU A 37 -4.23 2.69 -9.45
C LEU A 37 -4.73 3.88 -8.62
N LEU A 38 -3.84 4.46 -7.83
CA LEU A 38 -4.15 5.58 -6.92
C LEU A 38 -4.11 6.95 -7.60
N ARG A 39 -3.73 7.01 -8.89
CA ARG A 39 -3.62 8.27 -9.63
C ARG A 39 -4.93 9.08 -9.55
N GLY A 40 -4.78 10.35 -9.19
CA GLY A 40 -5.89 11.29 -9.06
C GLY A 40 -6.78 11.09 -7.82
N LEU A 41 -6.45 10.17 -6.91
CA LEU A 41 -7.12 10.03 -5.62
C LEU A 41 -6.37 10.83 -4.55
N ILE A 42 -7.10 11.60 -3.75
CA ILE A 42 -6.53 12.29 -2.57
C ILE A 42 -6.25 11.24 -1.50
N CYS A 43 -5.02 10.73 -1.48
CA CYS A 43 -4.63 9.67 -0.56
C CYS A 43 -3.17 9.77 -0.11
N HIS A 44 -2.84 8.97 0.90
CA HIS A 44 -1.49 8.71 1.38
C HIS A 44 -1.30 7.19 1.47
N VAL A 45 -0.13 6.69 1.13
CA VAL A 45 0.21 5.26 1.33
C VAL A 45 1.20 5.19 2.48
N ASN A 46 0.83 4.49 3.54
CA ASN A 46 1.71 4.14 4.64
C ASN A 46 2.36 2.79 4.34
N ILE A 47 3.66 2.80 4.10
CA ILE A 47 4.43 1.60 3.79
C ILE A 47 4.96 1.04 5.10
N ILE A 48 4.60 -0.21 5.40
CA ILE A 48 4.92 -0.85 6.68
C ILE A 48 5.64 -2.17 6.36
N PRO A 49 6.90 -2.37 6.75
CA PRO A 49 7.53 -3.68 6.66
C PRO A 49 6.71 -4.72 7.43
N LEU A 50 6.54 -5.92 6.86
CA LEU A 50 5.77 -6.98 7.50
C LEU A 50 6.29 -7.26 8.91
N ASN A 51 5.44 -7.07 9.92
CA ASN A 51 5.70 -7.52 11.27
C ASN A 51 5.53 -9.06 11.34
N PRO A 52 6.46 -9.79 11.98
CA PRO A 52 6.35 -11.24 12.11
C PRO A 52 5.13 -11.63 12.95
N THR A 53 4.44 -12.71 12.56
CA THR A 53 3.29 -13.26 13.28
C THR A 53 3.32 -14.78 13.23
N ASP A 54 2.70 -15.44 14.21
CA ASP A 54 2.65 -16.91 14.27
C ASP A 54 1.82 -17.53 13.13
N GLY A 55 0.91 -16.77 12.54
CA GLY A 55 -0.01 -17.22 11.49
C GLY A 55 0.47 -17.00 10.05
N TYR A 56 1.62 -16.34 9.85
CA TYR A 56 2.09 -16.01 8.50
C TYR A 56 3.61 -16.15 8.37
N SER A 57 4.05 -16.98 7.43
CA SER A 57 5.46 -17.30 7.21
C SER A 57 6.23 -16.33 6.32
N GLY A 58 5.58 -15.26 5.84
CA GLY A 58 6.24 -14.23 5.03
C GLY A 58 7.30 -13.48 5.83
N LYS A 59 8.24 -12.85 5.12
CA LYS A 59 9.33 -12.07 5.73
C LYS A 59 9.14 -10.58 5.46
N ALA A 60 9.68 -9.75 6.35
CA ALA A 60 9.79 -8.31 6.14
C ALA A 60 10.64 -8.01 4.89
N THR A 61 10.28 -6.95 4.16
CA THR A 61 11.11 -6.39 3.08
C THR A 61 12.51 -5.99 3.58
N THR A 62 13.45 -5.84 2.65
CA THR A 62 14.78 -5.28 2.95
C THR A 62 14.74 -3.74 2.92
N MET A 63 15.77 -3.09 3.47
CA MET A 63 15.84 -1.62 3.54
C MET A 63 16.22 -0.96 2.22
N GLU A 64 16.84 -1.71 1.31
CA GLU A 64 17.34 -1.24 0.02
C GLU A 64 16.26 -1.13 -1.06
N ARG A 65 15.05 -1.61 -0.78
CA ARG A 65 13.88 -1.55 -1.66
C ARG A 65 13.04 -0.31 -1.36
#